data_AF-T0Y5E5-F1
#
_entry.id   AF-T0Y5E5-F1
#
_cell.length_a   1.000
_cell.length_b   1.000
_cell.length_c   1.000
_cell.angle_alpha   90.00
_cell.angle_beta   90.00
_cell.angle_gamma   90.00
#
_symmetry.space_group_name_H-M   'P 1'
#
loop_
_entity.id
_entity.type
_entity.pdbx_description
1 polymer ?
#
loop_
_entity_poly.entity_id
_entity_poly.type
_entity_poly.pdbx_seq_one_letter_code
_entity_poly.pdbx_strand_id
1 'polypeptide(L)'
;MKREKLPDAVRDKLNSLEGELGKRLAVLRVYKDHYYIYSYEMAVAKADDRRRSVVRYIGKIDEKGGFSGPKYRDVVISAEPIEAMNASVRRRIDALGASNKSIAVVPKDNLFYVYDTSVAILPKYVCTISGNGTTTYDRGAESGQQKDAQDLDRADLTILRCLSMNARMPLRDIANLAGITPGAVFRRKALLEKRYGIRYFAEVDLYELEYSMYLCFVKFDELIPNEEELRTAIAKEPRVQMAATTKGSYDLMMYIVAKNSDDVTTMLYRLRQGALKDYKSRWRLMTYNNYYGYIPLRDEFFDLIEEERVWYKEKDSLSKPKDKMTYTEYVVLRELNTNGDFEFAEVAKRFDLKPQNVQYAYHALKEKYKYLQRITLTMNKAPLRYDAVIFMEVIDMSAFLDTRKNLLLNVIEEAYPINKYALVGDITSPYGAIFIVPIRFDELADAIKNDLVAHVRGIEVNDLIITQVIVGRMCYRFFRQYVFAAIQASGREIQDKDL
;
A
#
# COMPACT_ATOMS: atom_id res chain seq x y z
N MET A 1 -2.52 9.83 -34.54
CA MET A 1 -1.83 9.61 -35.84
C MET A 1 -2.69 10.14 -37.00
N LYS A 2 -2.13 10.62 -38.12
CA LYS A 2 -2.93 11.02 -39.30
C LYS A 2 -3.53 9.77 -39.97
N ARG A 3 -4.84 9.78 -40.31
CA ARG A 3 -5.57 8.60 -40.80
C ARG A 3 -5.02 8.02 -42.11
N GLU A 4 -4.46 8.86 -42.95
CA GLU A 4 -3.79 8.50 -44.21
C GLU A 4 -2.60 7.56 -44.01
N LYS A 5 -2.03 7.50 -42.80
CA LYS A 5 -0.88 6.65 -42.45
C LYS A 5 -1.28 5.30 -41.84
N LEU A 6 -2.57 5.02 -41.70
CA LEU A 6 -3.07 3.72 -41.20
C LEU A 6 -3.10 2.70 -42.34
N PRO A 7 -2.81 1.41 -42.08
CA PRO A 7 -3.11 0.34 -43.03
C PRO A 7 -4.59 0.34 -43.42
N ASP A 8 -4.90 -0.03 -44.66
CA ASP A 8 -6.26 0.06 -45.19
C ASP A 8 -7.26 -0.78 -44.38
N ALA A 9 -6.89 -2.01 -43.99
CA ALA A 9 -7.73 -2.86 -43.13
C ALA A 9 -8.06 -2.23 -41.76
N VAL A 10 -7.11 -1.47 -41.18
CA VAL A 10 -7.31 -0.77 -39.91
C VAL A 10 -8.20 0.45 -40.10
N ARG A 11 -8.00 1.18 -41.21
CA ARG A 11 -8.78 2.37 -41.56
C ARG A 11 -10.23 2.02 -41.84
N ASP A 12 -10.47 0.94 -42.59
CA ASP A 12 -11.82 0.47 -42.91
C ASP A 12 -12.55 0.01 -41.67
N LYS A 13 -11.88 -0.75 -40.79
CA LYS A 13 -12.48 -1.16 -39.52
C LYS A 13 -12.76 0.02 -38.59
N LEU A 14 -11.86 1.01 -38.54
CA LEU A 14 -12.07 2.24 -37.78
C LEU A 14 -13.31 3.00 -38.26
N ASN A 15 -13.50 3.14 -39.58
CA ASN A 15 -14.65 3.81 -40.16
C ASN A 15 -15.97 3.03 -39.91
N SER A 16 -15.94 1.69 -39.99
CA SER A 16 -17.08 0.83 -39.61
C SER A 16 -17.49 1.08 -38.16
N LEU A 17 -16.53 1.11 -37.24
CA LEU A 17 -16.77 1.34 -35.82
C LEU A 17 -17.30 2.76 -35.52
N GLU A 18 -16.86 3.77 -36.26
CA GLU A 18 -17.43 5.13 -36.16
C GLU A 18 -18.90 5.16 -36.57
N GLY A 19 -19.26 4.44 -37.63
CA GLY A 19 -20.64 4.29 -38.09
C GLY A 19 -21.51 3.54 -37.09
N GLU A 20 -21.00 2.44 -36.52
CA GLU A 20 -21.70 1.63 -35.51
C GLU A 20 -21.90 2.40 -34.18
N LEU A 21 -20.90 3.16 -33.74
CA LEU A 21 -20.91 3.82 -32.43
C LEU A 21 -21.46 5.26 -32.48
N GLY A 22 -21.64 5.83 -33.67
CA GLY A 22 -22.08 7.22 -33.86
C GLY A 22 -21.13 8.25 -33.25
N LYS A 23 -19.84 7.90 -33.11
CA LYS A 23 -18.82 8.71 -32.43
C LYS A 23 -17.58 8.84 -33.29
N ARG A 24 -16.88 9.98 -33.16
CA ARG A 24 -15.60 10.18 -33.81
C ARG A 24 -14.49 9.47 -33.03
N LEU A 25 -13.76 8.61 -33.73
CA LEU A 25 -12.70 7.76 -33.21
C LEU A 25 -11.32 8.20 -33.74
N ALA A 26 -10.30 7.95 -32.93
CA ALA A 26 -8.91 8.23 -33.28
C ALA A 26 -7.98 7.11 -32.83
N VAL A 27 -6.94 6.89 -33.62
CA VAL A 27 -5.79 6.06 -33.21
C VAL A 27 -4.78 6.95 -32.51
N LEU A 28 -4.68 6.79 -31.19
CA LEU A 28 -3.76 7.57 -30.35
C LEU A 28 -2.48 6.82 -30.03
N ARG A 29 -2.50 5.49 -30.11
CA ARG A 29 -1.34 4.64 -29.83
C ARG A 29 -1.26 3.49 -30.83
N VAL A 30 -0.05 3.20 -31.28
CA VAL A 30 0.29 2.01 -32.07
C VAL A 30 1.38 1.27 -31.30
N TYR A 31 1.20 -0.03 -31.06
CA TYR A 31 2.20 -0.85 -30.37
C TYR A 31 2.23 -2.25 -30.98
N LYS A 32 3.39 -2.60 -31.57
CA LYS A 32 3.51 -3.72 -32.50
C LYS A 32 2.40 -3.62 -33.57
N ASP A 33 1.75 -4.74 -33.86
CA ASP A 33 0.76 -4.86 -34.93
C ASP A 33 -0.66 -4.46 -34.46
N HIS A 34 -0.78 -3.57 -33.46
CA HIS A 34 -2.05 -3.17 -32.86
C HIS A 34 -2.22 -1.66 -32.78
N TYR A 35 -3.41 -1.20 -33.17
CA TYR A 35 -3.85 0.19 -33.26
C TYR A 35 -4.93 0.45 -32.21
N TYR A 36 -4.62 1.27 -31.21
CA TYR A 36 -5.48 1.52 -30.06
C TYR A 36 -6.40 2.71 -30.35
N ILE A 37 -7.70 2.45 -30.24
CA ILE A 37 -8.79 3.30 -30.69
C ILE A 37 -9.42 4.00 -29.49
N TYR A 38 -9.66 5.31 -29.63
CA TYR A 38 -10.26 6.13 -28.60
C TYR A 38 -11.39 6.98 -29.18
N SER A 39 -12.45 7.21 -28.42
CA SER A 39 -13.47 8.22 -28.75
C SER A 39 -13.15 9.55 -28.06
N TYR A 40 -13.47 10.64 -28.75
CA TYR A 40 -13.49 11.97 -28.17
C TYR A 40 -14.94 12.37 -27.90
N GLU A 41 -15.26 12.61 -26.64
CA GLU A 41 -16.58 13.11 -26.22
C GLU A 41 -16.41 14.48 -25.57
N MET A 42 -17.20 15.46 -25.97
CA MET A 42 -17.33 16.69 -25.19
C MET A 42 -18.32 16.44 -24.06
N ALA A 43 -17.82 16.35 -22.83
CA ALA A 43 -18.67 16.32 -21.65
C ALA A 43 -18.84 17.76 -21.14
N VAL A 44 -20.09 18.18 -20.97
CA VAL A 44 -20.41 19.42 -20.25
C VAL A 44 -20.49 19.06 -18.77
N ALA A 45 -19.59 19.59 -17.95
CA ALA A 45 -19.67 19.42 -16.52
C ALA A 45 -20.86 20.26 -16.01
N LYS A 46 -21.88 19.61 -15.41
CA LYS A 46 -23.08 20.28 -14.88
C LYS A 46 -22.78 21.31 -13.77
N ALA A 47 -21.55 21.36 -13.25
CA ALA A 47 -21.15 22.21 -12.13
C ALA A 47 -20.63 23.61 -12.53
N ASP A 48 -20.11 23.81 -13.75
CA ASP A 48 -19.52 25.12 -14.13
C ASP A 48 -19.69 25.52 -15.62
N ASP A 49 -20.50 24.77 -16.39
CA ASP A 49 -20.75 24.96 -17.82
C ASP A 49 -19.46 24.95 -18.70
N ARG A 50 -18.32 24.50 -18.17
CA ARG A 50 -17.09 24.32 -18.95
C ARG A 50 -17.15 23.01 -19.72
N ARG A 51 -16.92 23.10 -21.03
CA ARG A 51 -16.81 21.94 -21.92
C ARG A 51 -15.44 21.30 -21.76
N ARG A 52 -15.37 20.04 -21.32
CA ARG A 52 -14.12 19.27 -21.24
C ARG A 52 -14.12 18.17 -22.29
N SER A 53 -12.99 17.97 -22.97
CA SER A 53 -12.79 16.84 -23.87
C SER A 53 -12.43 15.59 -23.06
N VAL A 54 -13.33 14.61 -23.05
CA VAL A 54 -13.11 13.30 -22.45
C VAL A 54 -12.63 12.35 -23.55
N VAL A 55 -11.51 11.68 -23.31
CA VAL A 55 -10.98 10.65 -24.22
C VAL A 55 -11.29 9.29 -23.61
N ARG A 56 -12.07 8.46 -24.29
CA ARG A 56 -12.42 7.10 -23.82
C ARG A 56 -11.76 6.06 -24.69
N TYR A 57 -11.16 5.03 -24.08
CA TYR A 57 -10.60 3.90 -24.82
C TYR A 57 -11.73 2.98 -25.32
N ILE A 58 -11.71 2.68 -26.62
CA ILE A 58 -12.75 1.89 -27.31
C ILE A 58 -12.26 0.46 -27.62
N GLY A 59 -10.96 0.22 -27.68
CA GLY A 59 -10.42 -1.10 -28.02
C GLY A 59 -9.20 -1.00 -28.92
N LYS A 60 -8.76 -2.13 -29.46
CA LYS A 60 -7.61 -2.20 -30.38
C LYS A 60 -7.98 -2.94 -31.66
N ILE A 61 -7.45 -2.48 -32.78
CA ILE A 61 -7.56 -3.12 -34.10
C ILE A 61 -6.19 -3.71 -34.42
N ASP A 62 -6.10 -4.97 -34.82
CA ASP A 62 -4.86 -5.55 -35.33
C ASP A 62 -4.57 -5.14 -36.78
N GLU A 63 -3.37 -5.39 -37.30
CA GLU A 63 -2.98 -5.06 -38.68
C GLU A 63 -3.88 -5.65 -39.76
N LYS A 64 -4.61 -6.74 -39.47
CA LYS A 64 -5.52 -7.40 -40.42
C LYS A 64 -6.96 -6.86 -40.33
N GLY A 65 -7.20 -5.83 -39.50
CA GLY A 65 -8.53 -5.26 -39.29
C GLY A 65 -9.36 -6.01 -38.24
N GLY A 66 -8.78 -6.95 -37.50
CA GLY A 66 -9.42 -7.65 -36.39
C GLY A 66 -9.62 -6.71 -35.20
N PHE A 67 -10.86 -6.41 -34.85
CA PHE A 67 -11.17 -5.56 -33.70
C PHE A 67 -11.32 -6.38 -32.43
N SER A 68 -10.58 -6.00 -31.40
CA SER A 68 -10.79 -6.42 -30.02
C SER A 68 -11.31 -5.23 -29.24
N GLY A 69 -12.57 -5.30 -28.80
CA GLY A 69 -13.14 -4.32 -27.87
C GLY A 69 -12.31 -4.18 -26.59
N PRO A 70 -12.60 -3.18 -25.76
CA PRO A 70 -11.91 -3.04 -24.50
C PRO A 70 -12.31 -4.27 -23.67
N LYS A 71 -11.34 -5.13 -23.33
CA LYS A 71 -11.56 -6.17 -22.34
C LYS A 71 -11.60 -5.53 -20.95
N TYR A 72 -12.58 -4.67 -20.72
CA TYR A 72 -13.17 -4.65 -19.39
C TYR A 72 -13.93 -5.97 -19.34
N ARG A 73 -13.48 -6.91 -18.51
CA ARG A 73 -14.52 -7.54 -17.71
C ARG A 73 -15.09 -6.35 -16.97
N ASP A 74 -16.29 -5.92 -17.34
CA ASP A 74 -17.20 -5.51 -16.29
C ASP A 74 -17.23 -6.72 -15.37
N VAL A 75 -16.32 -6.71 -14.40
CA VAL A 75 -16.66 -7.28 -13.12
C VAL A 75 -17.76 -6.34 -12.65
N VAL A 76 -18.97 -6.57 -13.16
CA VAL A 76 -20.18 -6.30 -12.40
C VAL A 76 -20.04 -7.22 -11.19
N ILE A 77 -19.23 -6.79 -10.22
CA ILE A 77 -19.61 -6.98 -8.84
C ILE A 77 -20.79 -6.04 -8.70
N SER A 78 -21.96 -6.50 -9.19
CA SER A 78 -23.17 -6.11 -8.53
C SER A 78 -22.90 -6.47 -7.08
N ALA A 79 -22.95 -5.48 -6.20
CA ALA A 79 -23.37 -5.79 -4.86
C ALA A 79 -24.73 -6.47 -5.09
N GLU A 80 -24.75 -7.80 -5.08
CA GLU A 80 -26.00 -8.49 -4.91
C GLU A 80 -26.57 -7.89 -3.62
N PRO A 81 -27.83 -7.40 -3.65
CA PRO A 81 -28.50 -7.05 -2.42
C PRO A 81 -28.29 -8.19 -1.43
N ILE A 82 -28.11 -7.92 -0.14
CA ILE A 82 -27.93 -8.99 0.86
C ILE A 82 -29.04 -10.04 0.70
N GLU A 83 -30.21 -9.61 0.22
CA GLU A 83 -31.39 -10.37 -0.17
C GLU A 83 -31.19 -11.42 -1.29
N ALA A 84 -30.13 -11.34 -2.10
CA ALA A 84 -29.79 -12.29 -3.16
C ALA A 84 -28.72 -13.32 -2.72
N MET A 85 -27.96 -13.05 -1.65
CA MET A 85 -26.95 -13.97 -1.12
C MET A 85 -27.60 -15.24 -0.51
N ASN A 86 -26.89 -16.36 -0.40
CA ASN A 86 -27.50 -17.55 0.20
C ASN A 86 -27.89 -17.31 1.69
N ALA A 87 -28.82 -18.11 2.22
CA ALA A 87 -29.35 -17.92 3.57
C ALA A 87 -28.33 -18.16 4.71
N SER A 88 -27.22 -18.87 4.45
CA SER A 88 -26.17 -19.09 5.46
C SER A 88 -25.18 -17.93 5.52
N VAL A 89 -24.84 -17.34 4.37
CA VAL A 89 -24.05 -16.10 4.25
C VAL A 89 -24.81 -14.93 4.87
N ARG A 90 -26.11 -14.76 4.55
CA ARG A 90 -26.98 -13.72 5.17
C ARG A 90 -27.01 -13.80 6.68
N ARG A 91 -27.34 -14.97 7.24
CA ARG A 91 -27.37 -15.17 8.70
C ARG A 91 -26.05 -14.81 9.37
N ARG A 92 -24.92 -15.03 8.69
CA ARG A 92 -23.60 -14.68 9.21
C ARG A 92 -23.32 -13.18 9.13
N ILE A 93 -23.70 -12.53 8.03
CA ILE A 93 -23.63 -11.07 7.86
C ILE A 93 -24.50 -10.37 8.91
N ASP A 94 -25.74 -10.82 9.12
CA ASP A 94 -26.67 -10.24 10.09
C ASP A 94 -26.14 -10.37 11.53
N ALA A 95 -25.54 -11.52 11.87
CA ALA A 95 -24.88 -11.70 13.17
C ALA A 95 -23.67 -10.77 13.37
N LEU A 96 -22.94 -10.45 12.29
CA LEU A 96 -21.84 -9.48 12.31
C LEU A 96 -22.36 -8.03 12.37
N GLY A 97 -23.46 -7.72 11.68
CA GLY A 97 -24.12 -6.41 11.72
C GLY A 97 -24.81 -6.10 13.06
N ALA A 98 -25.26 -7.13 13.78
CA ALA A 98 -25.78 -6.96 15.14
C ALA A 98 -24.69 -6.58 16.16
N SER A 99 -23.41 -6.84 15.85
CA SER A 99 -22.26 -6.51 16.70
C SER A 99 -21.47 -5.28 16.20
N ASN A 100 -21.47 -4.98 14.89
CA ASN A 100 -20.82 -3.81 14.29
C ASN A 100 -21.84 -2.85 13.67
N LYS A 101 -21.81 -1.58 14.06
CA LYS A 101 -22.85 -0.58 13.74
C LYS A 101 -23.03 -0.26 12.23
N SER A 102 -22.12 -0.68 11.35
CA SER A 102 -22.30 -0.60 9.88
C SER A 102 -21.31 -1.49 9.13
N ILE A 103 -21.79 -2.35 8.22
CA ILE A 103 -20.95 -3.30 7.45
C ILE A 103 -21.21 -3.23 5.93
N ALA A 104 -20.15 -3.40 5.14
CA ALA A 104 -20.17 -3.57 3.68
C ALA A 104 -19.68 -4.97 3.30
N VAL A 105 -20.24 -5.53 2.22
CA VAL A 105 -19.84 -6.86 1.72
C VAL A 105 -19.46 -6.75 0.25
N VAL A 106 -18.27 -7.23 -0.09
CA VAL A 106 -17.76 -7.31 -1.45
C VAL A 106 -17.75 -8.77 -1.87
N PRO A 107 -18.64 -9.22 -2.76
CA PRO A 107 -18.55 -10.55 -3.34
C PRO A 107 -17.44 -10.60 -4.39
N LYS A 108 -16.64 -11.67 -4.39
CA LYS A 108 -15.65 -11.96 -5.44
C LYS A 108 -15.53 -13.48 -5.58
N ASP A 109 -15.79 -13.97 -6.79
CA ASP A 109 -15.93 -15.40 -7.06
C ASP A 109 -16.96 -16.05 -6.10
N ASN A 110 -16.57 -17.06 -5.31
CA ASN A 110 -17.44 -17.76 -4.36
C ASN A 110 -17.26 -17.28 -2.90
N LEU A 111 -16.68 -16.09 -2.72
CA LEU A 111 -16.29 -15.51 -1.43
C LEU A 111 -16.94 -14.16 -1.21
N PHE A 112 -17.23 -13.85 0.06
CA PHE A 112 -17.85 -12.60 0.50
C PHE A 112 -16.93 -11.94 1.53
N TYR A 113 -16.28 -10.85 1.13
CA TYR A 113 -15.36 -10.08 1.97
C TYR A 113 -16.18 -9.03 2.74
N VAL A 114 -16.23 -9.14 4.06
CA VAL A 114 -17.01 -8.25 4.94
C VAL A 114 -16.10 -7.13 5.46
N TYR A 115 -16.62 -5.92 5.58
CA TYR A 115 -15.91 -4.74 6.08
C TYR A 115 -16.79 -3.94 7.04
N ASP A 116 -16.24 -3.50 8.16
CA ASP A 116 -16.76 -2.48 9.05
C ASP A 116 -16.54 -1.08 8.45
N THR A 117 -17.62 -0.32 8.34
CA THR A 117 -17.63 1.02 7.77
C THR A 117 -17.86 2.11 8.81
N SER A 118 -17.92 1.76 10.09
CA SER A 118 -18.34 2.66 11.18
C SER A 118 -17.37 3.79 11.52
N VAL A 119 -16.07 3.65 11.23
CA VAL A 119 -15.02 4.59 11.71
C VAL A 119 -13.77 4.64 10.80
N ALA A 120 -13.86 5.20 9.58
CA ALA A 120 -12.70 5.56 8.73
C ALA A 120 -13.17 6.07 7.35
N ILE A 121 -12.25 6.54 6.50
CA ILE A 121 -12.52 6.75 5.06
C ILE A 121 -12.37 5.43 4.30
N LEU A 122 -11.40 4.58 4.68
CA LEU A 122 -11.28 3.22 4.15
C LEU A 122 -12.01 2.22 5.07
N PRO A 123 -13.00 1.46 4.58
CA PRO A 123 -13.67 0.44 5.37
C PRO A 123 -12.66 -0.56 5.95
N LYS A 124 -12.77 -0.85 7.25
CA LYS A 124 -11.93 -1.83 7.93
C LYS A 124 -12.49 -3.22 7.63
N TYR A 125 -11.78 -4.09 6.90
CA TYR A 125 -12.29 -5.46 6.64
C TYR A 125 -12.64 -6.17 7.97
N VAL A 126 -13.46 -7.22 7.99
CA VAL A 126 -13.81 -7.99 9.20
C VAL A 126 -13.48 -9.46 9.01
N CYS A 127 -14.01 -10.10 7.96
CA CYS A 127 -13.81 -11.52 7.68
C CYS A 127 -14.16 -11.86 6.22
N THR A 128 -13.82 -13.08 5.79
CA THR A 128 -14.30 -13.66 4.53
C THR A 128 -15.31 -14.76 4.86
N ILE A 129 -16.41 -14.79 4.13
CA ILE A 129 -17.44 -15.82 4.23
C ILE A 129 -17.45 -16.57 2.90
N SER A 130 -17.29 -17.89 2.93
CA SER A 130 -17.41 -18.71 1.73
C SER A 130 -18.89 -18.86 1.33
N GLY A 131 -19.15 -19.25 0.08
CA GLY A 131 -20.52 -19.41 -0.45
C GLY A 131 -21.42 -20.41 0.28
N ASN A 132 -20.86 -21.24 1.17
CA ASN A 132 -21.65 -22.12 2.06
C ASN A 132 -21.92 -21.49 3.45
N GLY A 133 -21.51 -20.25 3.70
CA GLY A 133 -21.71 -19.52 4.96
C GLY A 133 -20.66 -19.81 6.03
N THR A 134 -19.62 -20.58 5.71
CA THR A 134 -18.50 -20.81 6.63
C THR A 134 -17.62 -19.57 6.65
N THR A 135 -17.23 -19.10 7.84
CA THR A 135 -16.21 -18.05 7.94
C THR A 135 -14.86 -18.72 7.78
N THR A 136 -14.21 -18.51 6.64
CA THR A 136 -12.84 -18.94 6.40
C THR A 136 -11.94 -17.71 6.39
N TYR A 137 -10.79 -17.80 7.04
CA TYR A 137 -9.65 -16.98 6.67
C TYR A 137 -9.05 -17.74 5.49
N ASP A 138 -9.38 -17.29 4.28
CA ASP A 138 -9.56 -18.24 3.18
C ASP A 138 -8.27 -18.76 2.56
N ARG A 139 -8.33 -20.06 2.21
CA ARG A 139 -7.36 -20.79 1.40
C ARG A 139 -7.33 -20.23 0.00
N GLY A 140 -6.13 -20.15 -0.59
CA GLY A 140 -5.91 -19.70 -1.96
C GLY A 140 -6.87 -20.33 -2.98
N ALA A 141 -7.86 -19.57 -3.43
CA ALA A 141 -8.54 -19.80 -4.70
C ALA A 141 -7.86 -18.94 -5.78
N GLU A 142 -7.35 -19.64 -6.79
CA GLU A 142 -6.75 -19.08 -8.01
C GLU A 142 -7.83 -18.55 -8.95
N SER A 143 -7.62 -17.38 -9.53
CA SER A 143 -8.25 -17.03 -10.80
C SER A 143 -7.28 -16.25 -11.71
N GLY A 144 -7.24 -16.67 -12.98
CA GLY A 144 -6.82 -15.85 -14.12
C GLY A 144 -5.33 -15.80 -14.44
N GLN A 145 -4.90 -16.58 -15.44
CA GLN A 145 -3.64 -16.31 -16.15
C GLN A 145 -3.69 -14.93 -16.81
N GLN A 146 -2.70 -14.08 -16.50
CA GLN A 146 -2.32 -12.96 -17.35
C GLN A 146 -0.79 -12.97 -17.48
N LYS A 147 -0.31 -13.54 -18.60
CA LYS A 147 1.04 -13.33 -19.10
C LYS A 147 1.08 -11.93 -19.70
N ASP A 148 1.70 -11.00 -18.98
CA ASP A 148 2.85 -10.21 -19.46
C ASP A 148 3.25 -9.15 -18.41
N ALA A 149 4.21 -9.52 -17.57
CA ALA A 149 5.21 -8.64 -16.96
C ALA A 149 6.51 -9.45 -16.93
N GLN A 150 7.39 -9.21 -17.91
CA GLN A 150 8.45 -10.13 -18.35
C GLN A 150 9.23 -10.82 -17.20
N ASP A 151 9.31 -12.16 -17.28
CA ASP A 151 10.12 -13.09 -16.49
C ASP A 151 9.69 -13.46 -15.05
N LEU A 152 8.43 -13.26 -14.62
CA LEU A 152 7.94 -13.91 -13.40
C LEU A 152 6.83 -14.91 -13.73
N ASP A 153 6.99 -16.15 -13.28
CA ASP A 153 5.91 -17.13 -13.34
C ASP A 153 5.07 -17.13 -12.05
N ARG A 154 4.05 -18.00 -12.02
CA ARG A 154 3.16 -18.12 -10.86
C ARG A 154 3.90 -18.50 -9.58
N ALA A 155 4.90 -19.39 -9.66
CA ALA A 155 5.64 -19.81 -8.49
C ALA A 155 6.48 -18.66 -7.93
N ASP A 156 7.07 -17.82 -8.79
CA ASP A 156 7.81 -16.64 -8.35
C ASP A 156 6.89 -15.62 -7.65
N LEU A 157 5.69 -15.39 -8.20
CA LEU A 157 4.68 -14.53 -7.59
C LEU A 157 4.21 -15.07 -6.24
N THR A 158 4.04 -16.38 -6.11
CA THR A 158 3.71 -17.03 -4.84
C THR A 158 4.84 -16.88 -3.83
N ILE A 159 6.10 -17.08 -4.23
CA ILE A 159 7.28 -16.87 -3.36
C ILE A 159 7.31 -15.42 -2.85
N LEU A 160 7.19 -14.43 -3.74
CA LEU A 160 7.16 -13.02 -3.36
C LEU A 160 6.02 -12.71 -2.39
N ARG A 161 4.85 -13.32 -2.62
CA ARG A 161 3.68 -13.18 -1.74
C ARG A 161 3.94 -13.76 -0.36
N CYS A 162 4.39 -15.02 -0.28
CA CYS A 162 4.72 -15.69 0.98
C CYS A 162 5.72 -14.88 1.79
N LEU A 163 6.81 -14.41 1.16
CA LEU A 163 7.85 -13.61 1.80
C LEU A 163 7.36 -12.21 2.22
N SER A 164 6.38 -11.63 1.50
CA SER A 164 5.75 -10.37 1.89
C SER A 164 4.85 -10.56 3.12
N MET A 165 4.24 -11.73 3.29
CA MET A 165 3.38 -12.05 4.42
C MET A 165 4.17 -12.47 5.65
N ASN A 166 5.18 -13.32 5.45
CA ASN A 166 6.10 -13.78 6.47
C ASN A 166 7.43 -14.15 5.80
N ALA A 167 8.41 -13.26 5.91
CA ALA A 167 9.75 -13.49 5.37
C ALA A 167 10.46 -14.72 5.97
N ARG A 168 10.09 -15.10 7.20
CA ARG A 168 10.64 -16.25 7.93
C ARG A 168 9.85 -17.54 7.71
N MET A 169 8.96 -17.57 6.70
CA MET A 169 8.18 -18.77 6.37
C MET A 169 9.11 -19.92 5.94
N PRO A 170 8.93 -21.15 6.46
CA PRO A 170 9.77 -22.27 6.07
C PRO A 170 9.67 -22.57 4.57
N LEU A 171 10.81 -22.85 3.92
CA LEU A 171 10.88 -23.10 2.48
C LEU A 171 9.97 -24.23 2.01
N ARG A 172 9.73 -25.24 2.87
CA ARG A 172 8.80 -26.34 2.59
C ARG A 172 7.37 -25.84 2.43
N ASP A 173 6.95 -24.90 3.25
CA ASP A 173 5.58 -24.41 3.25
C ASP A 173 5.36 -23.48 2.06
N ILE A 174 6.37 -22.63 1.74
CA ILE A 174 6.40 -21.89 0.48
C ILE A 174 6.34 -22.83 -0.73
N ALA A 175 7.08 -23.96 -0.68
CA ALA A 175 7.11 -24.94 -1.76
C ALA A 175 5.76 -25.61 -2.00
N ASN A 176 5.06 -25.97 -0.92
CA ASN A 176 3.70 -26.50 -0.98
C ASN A 176 2.73 -25.49 -1.60
N LEU A 177 2.79 -24.22 -1.20
CA LEU A 177 1.94 -23.15 -1.73
C LEU A 177 2.25 -22.83 -3.20
N ALA A 178 3.53 -22.88 -3.59
CA ALA A 178 3.97 -22.58 -4.95
C ALA A 178 3.87 -23.78 -5.91
N GLY A 179 3.58 -24.98 -5.41
CA GLY A 179 3.49 -26.20 -6.22
C GLY A 179 4.84 -26.67 -6.79
N ILE A 180 5.95 -26.40 -6.09
CA ILE A 180 7.31 -26.76 -6.51
C ILE A 180 8.10 -27.41 -5.36
N THR A 181 9.35 -27.83 -5.59
CA THR A 181 10.17 -28.44 -4.53
C THR A 181 10.85 -27.38 -3.65
N PRO A 182 11.19 -27.68 -2.37
CA PRO A 182 11.92 -26.74 -1.50
C PRO A 182 13.26 -26.28 -2.09
N GLY A 183 13.96 -27.17 -2.78
CA GLY A 183 15.21 -26.84 -3.49
C GLY A 183 14.99 -25.88 -4.67
N ALA A 184 13.85 -25.94 -5.35
CA ALA A 184 13.48 -24.97 -6.38
C ALA A 184 13.11 -23.61 -5.76
N VAL A 185 12.37 -23.58 -4.65
CA VAL A 185 12.09 -22.34 -3.89
C VAL A 185 13.39 -21.67 -3.46
N PHE A 186 14.33 -22.41 -2.87
CA PHE A 186 15.61 -21.87 -2.43
C PHE A 186 16.35 -21.13 -3.55
N ARG A 187 16.47 -21.77 -4.73
CA ARG A 187 17.13 -21.16 -5.89
C ARG A 187 16.37 -19.94 -6.41
N ARG A 188 15.05 -20.01 -6.51
CA ARG A 188 14.21 -18.92 -7.01
C ARG A 188 14.17 -17.73 -6.06
N LYS A 189 14.08 -17.95 -4.75
CA LYS A 189 14.20 -16.93 -3.70
C LYS A 189 15.50 -16.12 -3.90
N ALA A 190 16.65 -16.79 -4.01
CA ALA A 190 17.93 -16.12 -4.22
C ALA A 190 17.99 -15.29 -5.51
N LEU A 191 17.39 -15.78 -6.61
CA LEU A 191 17.29 -15.02 -7.86
C LEU A 191 16.40 -13.78 -7.72
N LEU A 192 15.25 -13.92 -7.05
CA LEU A 192 14.32 -12.81 -6.79
C LEU A 192 14.93 -11.76 -5.86
N GLU A 193 15.64 -12.19 -4.82
CA GLU A 193 16.37 -11.32 -3.91
C GLU A 193 17.40 -10.48 -4.66
N LYS A 194 18.20 -11.12 -5.52
CA LYS A 194 19.18 -10.42 -6.35
C LYS A 194 18.52 -9.48 -7.35
N ARG A 195 17.44 -9.93 -8.02
CA ARG A 195 16.74 -9.18 -9.07
C ARG A 195 16.10 -7.91 -8.52
N TYR A 196 15.38 -8.01 -7.41
CA TYR A 196 14.61 -6.90 -6.84
C TYR A 196 15.29 -6.22 -5.66
N GLY A 197 16.52 -6.61 -5.32
CA GLY A 197 17.24 -6.09 -4.15
C GLY A 197 16.44 -6.30 -2.87
N ILE A 198 15.88 -7.51 -2.69
CA ILE A 198 14.98 -7.80 -1.58
C ILE A 198 15.76 -7.76 -0.26
N ARG A 199 15.17 -7.10 0.72
CA ARG A 199 15.61 -7.07 2.11
C ARG A 199 14.43 -7.39 3.01
N TYR A 200 14.73 -7.93 4.19
CA TYR A 200 13.72 -8.32 5.17
C TYR A 200 13.77 -7.40 6.37
N PHE A 201 12.60 -6.93 6.79
CA PHE A 201 12.45 -5.92 7.82
C PHE A 201 11.31 -6.28 8.77
N ALA A 202 11.43 -5.83 10.01
CA ALA A 202 10.32 -5.79 10.95
C ALA A 202 9.27 -4.75 10.50
N GLU A 203 8.03 -5.18 10.41
CA GLU A 203 6.86 -4.29 10.40
C GLU A 203 6.43 -4.15 11.86
N VAL A 204 6.77 -3.01 12.45
CA VAL A 204 6.58 -2.70 13.87
C VAL A 204 5.23 -2.00 14.06
N ASP A 205 4.48 -2.40 15.08
CA ASP A 205 3.26 -1.71 15.48
C ASP A 205 3.60 -0.47 16.31
N LEU A 206 3.52 0.69 15.66
CA LEU A 206 3.83 1.97 16.29
C LEU A 206 2.80 2.35 17.37
N TYR A 207 1.54 1.93 17.24
CA TYR A 207 0.50 2.24 18.23
C TYR A 207 0.71 1.45 19.51
N GLU A 208 1.09 0.18 19.42
CA GLU A 208 1.47 -0.64 20.60
C GLU A 208 2.75 -0.10 21.27
N LEU A 209 3.61 0.57 20.51
CA LEU A 209 4.73 1.35 21.04
C LEU A 209 4.35 2.78 21.45
N GLU A 210 3.06 3.12 21.53
CA GLU A 210 2.54 4.42 21.97
C GLU A 210 3.06 5.61 21.14
N TYR A 211 3.34 5.35 19.86
CA TYR A 211 3.65 6.37 18.87
C TYR A 211 2.49 6.55 17.88
N SER A 212 2.33 7.79 17.44
CA SER A 212 1.45 8.19 16.36
C SER A 212 2.26 8.55 15.12
N MET A 213 1.64 8.37 13.95
CA MET A 213 2.24 8.71 12.66
C MET A 213 1.73 10.07 12.19
N TYR A 214 2.62 10.84 11.60
CA TYR A 214 2.34 12.16 11.05
C TYR A 214 2.99 12.29 9.68
N LEU A 215 2.34 13.06 8.82
CA LEU A 215 2.93 13.55 7.59
C LEU A 215 3.15 15.05 7.71
N CYS A 216 4.33 15.51 7.30
CA CYS A 216 4.63 16.92 7.20
C CYS A 216 5.05 17.26 5.77
N PHE A 217 4.35 18.20 5.15
CA PHE A 217 4.68 18.74 3.84
C PHE A 217 5.18 20.16 3.98
N VAL A 218 6.30 20.49 3.33
CA VAL A 218 6.93 21.80 3.40
C VAL A 218 6.99 22.40 2.00
N LYS A 219 6.50 23.63 1.88
CA LYS A 219 6.72 24.49 0.72
C LYS A 219 7.71 25.57 1.12
N PHE A 220 8.85 25.62 0.45
CA PHE A 220 9.81 26.71 0.59
C PHE A 220 9.37 27.86 -0.31
N ASP A 221 9.68 29.08 0.10
CA ASP A 221 9.34 30.27 -0.68
C ASP A 221 10.42 30.54 -1.75
N GLU A 222 11.31 31.50 -1.51
CA GLU A 222 12.29 31.96 -2.52
C GLU A 222 13.53 31.06 -2.60
N LEU A 223 14.02 30.61 -1.44
CA LEU A 223 15.22 29.78 -1.34
C LEU A 223 14.80 28.36 -0.93
N ILE A 224 15.15 27.38 -1.76
CA ILE A 224 14.89 25.97 -1.53
C ILE A 224 16.23 25.30 -1.16
N PRO A 225 16.36 24.69 0.02
CA PRO A 225 17.57 23.96 0.37
C PRO A 225 17.77 22.80 -0.60
N ASN A 226 19.02 22.55 -0.97
CA ASN A 226 19.34 21.40 -1.79
C ASN A 226 19.22 20.08 -1.00
N GLU A 227 19.29 18.96 -1.70
CA GLU A 227 19.06 17.64 -1.11
C GLU A 227 20.06 17.27 -0.01
N GLU A 228 21.31 17.73 -0.11
CA GLU A 228 22.34 17.43 0.88
C GLU A 228 22.18 18.28 2.15
N GLU A 229 21.76 19.54 1.98
CA GLU A 229 21.38 20.41 3.11
C GLU A 229 20.18 19.81 3.86
N LEU A 230 19.15 19.38 3.12
CA LEU A 230 17.98 18.71 3.70
C LEU A 230 18.37 17.40 4.39
N ARG A 231 19.19 16.57 3.75
CA ARG A 231 19.71 15.32 4.32
C ARG A 231 20.45 15.60 5.63
N THR A 232 21.37 16.55 5.64
CA THR A 232 22.16 16.92 6.82
C THR A 232 21.27 17.44 7.95
N ALA A 233 20.28 18.25 7.62
CA ALA A 233 19.32 18.81 8.58
C ALA A 233 18.45 17.71 9.23
N ILE A 234 17.96 16.77 8.43
CA ILE A 234 16.92 15.81 8.83
C ILE A 234 17.51 14.49 9.34
N ALA A 235 18.69 14.06 8.87
CA ALA A 235 19.29 12.80 9.27
C ALA A 235 19.54 12.69 10.78
N LYS A 236 19.72 13.81 11.48
CA LYS A 236 19.91 13.82 12.93
C LYS A 236 18.61 13.72 13.73
N GLU A 237 17.45 13.82 13.09
CA GLU A 237 16.17 13.69 13.79
C GLU A 237 15.67 12.24 13.69
N PRO A 238 15.79 11.45 14.77
CA PRO A 238 15.39 10.04 14.78
C PRO A 238 13.89 9.83 14.63
N ARG A 239 13.04 10.83 14.86
CA ARG A 239 11.58 10.73 14.64
C ARG A 239 11.18 10.75 13.17
N VAL A 240 11.99 11.34 12.28
CA VAL A 240 11.71 11.39 10.84
C VAL A 240 12.15 10.07 10.20
N GLN A 241 11.21 9.16 9.94
CA GLN A 241 11.51 7.82 9.41
C GLN A 241 11.72 7.81 7.90
N MET A 242 11.10 8.74 7.18
CA MET A 242 11.35 8.96 5.76
C MET A 242 11.18 10.44 5.46
N ALA A 243 12.06 10.97 4.63
CA ALA A 243 11.84 12.28 4.02
C ALA A 243 12.26 12.23 2.56
N ALA A 244 11.57 13.00 1.74
CA ALA A 244 11.82 13.05 0.31
C ALA A 244 11.57 14.44 -0.27
N THR A 245 12.40 14.84 -1.23
CA THR A 245 12.10 15.99 -2.07
C THR A 245 10.96 15.65 -3.02
N THR A 246 10.16 16.66 -3.34
CA THR A 246 8.97 16.50 -4.16
C THR A 246 8.86 17.60 -5.22
N LYS A 247 8.15 17.28 -6.30
CA LYS A 247 7.73 18.22 -7.33
C LYS A 247 6.21 18.35 -7.34
N GLY A 248 5.70 19.57 -7.21
CA GLY A 248 4.28 19.87 -7.18
C GLY A 248 3.97 20.98 -6.17
N SER A 249 2.91 20.78 -5.39
CA SER A 249 2.44 21.77 -4.40
C SER A 249 3.33 21.92 -3.17
N TYR A 250 4.27 21.00 -2.95
CA TYR A 250 5.25 21.02 -1.86
C TYR A 250 6.61 20.59 -2.40
N ASP A 251 7.67 20.99 -1.70
CA ASP A 251 9.06 20.72 -2.07
C ASP A 251 9.69 19.61 -1.23
N LEU A 252 9.15 19.36 -0.04
CA LEU A 252 9.60 18.31 0.89
C LEU A 252 8.40 17.63 1.55
N MET A 253 8.48 16.30 1.64
CA MET A 253 7.58 15.44 2.40
C MET A 253 8.37 14.73 3.50
N MET A 254 7.81 14.64 4.69
CA MET A 254 8.35 13.88 5.82
C MET A 254 7.28 12.96 6.40
N TYR A 255 7.63 11.69 6.60
CA TYR A 255 6.91 10.73 7.42
C TYR A 255 7.56 10.67 8.79
N ILE A 256 6.79 11.01 9.82
CA ILE A 256 7.26 11.25 11.17
C ILE A 256 6.53 10.33 12.14
N VAL A 257 7.26 9.80 13.10
CA VAL A 257 6.75 9.00 14.20
C VAL A 257 7.05 9.73 15.50
N ALA A 258 6.01 10.06 16.27
CA ALA A 258 6.11 10.84 17.51
C ALA A 258 5.03 10.42 18.50
N LYS A 259 5.26 10.62 19.80
CA LYS A 259 4.34 10.15 20.85
C LYS A 259 2.96 10.78 20.75
N ASN A 260 2.93 12.08 20.47
CA ASN A 260 1.72 12.88 20.41
C ASN A 260 1.96 14.16 19.59
N SER A 261 0.92 14.99 19.47
CA SER A 261 0.95 16.24 18.70
C SER A 261 1.98 17.24 19.23
N ASP A 262 2.22 17.26 20.54
CA ASP A 262 3.12 18.22 21.17
C ASP A 262 4.59 17.84 20.92
N ASP A 263 4.89 16.54 20.96
CA ASP A 263 6.21 15.98 20.64
C ASP A 263 6.59 16.30 19.18
N VAL A 264 5.71 16.01 18.22
CA VAL A 264 5.99 16.33 16.80
C VAL A 264 6.08 17.84 16.58
N THR A 265 5.23 18.65 17.20
CA THR A 265 5.27 20.12 17.04
C THR A 265 6.57 20.70 17.60
N THR A 266 7.00 20.21 18.76
CA THR A 266 8.27 20.60 19.38
C THR A 266 9.46 20.21 18.52
N MET A 267 9.46 18.99 17.97
CA MET A 267 10.49 18.53 17.04
C MET A 267 10.57 19.43 15.79
N LEU A 268 9.43 19.70 15.15
CA LEU A 268 9.38 20.56 13.95
C LEU A 268 9.83 21.99 14.27
N TYR A 269 9.48 22.52 15.45
CA TYR A 269 9.95 23.82 15.90
C TYR A 269 11.48 23.86 16.01
N ARG A 270 12.12 22.83 16.60
CA ARG A 270 13.58 22.73 16.68
C ARG A 270 14.23 22.63 15.31
N LEU A 271 13.67 21.82 14.41
CA LEU A 271 14.19 21.68 13.05
C LEU A 271 14.14 23.00 12.27
N ARG A 272 13.03 23.76 12.43
CA ARG A 272 12.87 25.10 11.85
C ARG A 272 13.82 26.13 12.45
N GLN A 273 13.98 26.18 13.76
CA GLN A 273 14.88 27.14 14.42
C GLN A 273 16.36 26.82 14.25
N GLY A 274 16.67 25.55 13.98
CA GLY A 274 18.03 25.06 13.78
C GLY A 274 18.42 25.07 12.31
N ALA A 275 18.51 23.87 11.73
CA ALA A 275 19.12 23.66 10.42
C ALA A 275 18.35 24.30 9.26
N LEU A 276 17.06 24.61 9.44
CA LEU A 276 16.22 25.20 8.38
C LEU A 276 15.81 26.66 8.63
N LYS A 277 16.47 27.36 9.57
CA LYS A 277 16.08 28.72 10.00
C LYS A 277 16.14 29.78 8.91
N ASP A 278 17.08 29.62 7.98
CA ASP A 278 17.34 30.60 6.92
C ASP A 278 16.40 30.39 5.70
N TYR A 279 15.59 29.34 5.73
CA TYR A 279 14.67 28.96 4.64
C TYR A 279 13.22 29.29 4.98
N LYS A 280 12.76 30.43 4.48
CA LYS A 280 11.33 30.82 4.57
C LYS A 280 10.45 29.74 3.97
N SER A 281 9.51 29.26 4.77
CA SER A 281 8.72 28.08 4.41
C SER A 281 7.39 28.00 5.14
N ARG A 282 6.44 27.34 4.50
CA ARG A 282 5.13 26.97 5.04
C ARG A 282 5.09 25.46 5.22
N TRP A 283 4.78 24.99 6.42
CA TRP A 283 4.69 23.56 6.67
C TRP A 283 3.28 23.18 7.11
N ARG A 284 2.79 22.10 6.51
CA ARG A 284 1.51 21.50 6.81
C ARG A 284 1.76 20.18 7.52
N LEU A 285 1.38 20.14 8.79
CA LEU A 285 1.39 18.92 9.59
C LEU A 285 -0.01 18.31 9.55
N MET A 286 -0.07 16.99 9.37
CA MET A 286 -1.30 16.21 9.46
C MET A 286 -1.05 14.93 10.24
N THR A 287 -2.03 14.51 11.04
CA THR A 287 -2.05 13.16 11.58
C THR A 287 -2.30 12.19 10.43
N TYR A 288 -1.59 11.07 10.46
CA TYR A 288 -1.68 10.04 9.45
C TYR A 288 -2.09 8.72 10.11
N ASN A 289 -3.23 8.17 9.70
CA ASN A 289 -3.66 6.85 10.15
C ASN A 289 -3.36 5.83 9.08
N ASN A 290 -2.34 5.00 9.32
CA ASN A 290 -1.86 4.05 8.34
C ASN A 290 -2.83 2.88 8.17
N TYR A 291 -3.32 2.68 6.94
CA TYR A 291 -4.21 1.57 6.60
C TYR A 291 -3.48 0.48 5.82
N TYR A 292 -2.53 0.85 4.97
CA TYR A 292 -1.79 -0.11 4.15
C TYR A 292 -0.37 0.34 3.86
N GLY A 293 0.53 -0.64 3.73
CA GLY A 293 1.94 -0.38 3.59
C GLY A 293 2.55 0.04 4.94
N TYR A 294 3.86 0.23 4.95
CA TYR A 294 4.57 0.78 6.09
C TYR A 294 5.86 1.43 5.60
N ILE A 295 6.43 2.29 6.43
CA ILE A 295 7.76 2.82 6.20
C ILE A 295 8.71 2.07 7.13
N PRO A 296 9.73 1.36 6.62
CA PRO A 296 10.74 0.73 7.46
C PRO A 296 11.38 1.77 8.36
N LEU A 297 11.43 1.46 9.66
CA LEU A 297 11.96 2.39 10.65
C LEU A 297 13.46 2.57 10.43
N ARG A 298 13.94 3.77 10.73
CA ARG A 298 15.36 4.09 10.69
C ARG A 298 16.04 3.57 11.94
N ASP A 299 17.32 3.24 11.83
CA ASP A 299 18.08 2.69 12.95
C ASP A 299 18.18 3.70 14.11
N GLU A 300 18.25 5.00 13.81
CA GLU A 300 18.30 6.07 14.81
C GLU A 300 17.01 6.16 15.64
N PHE A 301 15.87 5.67 15.11
CA PHE A 301 14.64 5.60 15.90
C PHE A 301 14.74 4.58 17.04
N PHE A 302 15.57 3.54 16.89
CA PHE A 302 15.79 2.57 17.95
C PHE A 302 16.61 3.14 19.10
N ASP A 303 17.45 4.15 18.85
CA ASP A 303 18.16 4.84 19.93
C ASP A 303 17.17 5.60 20.83
N LEU A 304 16.10 6.20 20.26
CA LEU A 304 14.99 6.75 21.07
C LEU A 304 14.24 5.67 21.86
N ILE A 305 13.96 4.52 21.24
CA ILE A 305 13.31 3.40 21.95
C ILE A 305 14.18 2.93 23.11
N GLU A 306 15.50 2.88 22.93
CA GLU A 306 16.43 2.49 23.97
C GLU A 306 16.35 3.42 25.18
N GLU A 307 16.50 4.72 24.94
CA GLU A 307 16.47 5.73 25.99
C GLU A 307 15.13 5.76 26.75
N GLU A 308 14.03 5.57 26.03
CA GLU A 308 12.71 5.84 26.59
C GLU A 308 11.95 4.59 27.05
N ARG A 309 12.20 3.42 26.47
CA ARG A 309 11.40 2.21 26.71
C ARG A 309 12.19 1.04 27.27
N VAL A 310 13.52 1.05 27.23
CA VAL A 310 14.30 -0.05 27.77
C VAL A 310 14.41 0.07 29.29
N TRP A 311 14.08 -1.02 29.96
CA TRP A 311 14.28 -1.17 31.40
C TRP A 311 15.61 -1.85 31.67
N TYR A 312 16.47 -1.14 32.37
CA TYR A 312 17.68 -1.67 32.97
C TYR A 312 17.38 -2.00 34.43
N LYS A 313 17.68 -3.23 34.86
CA LYS A 313 17.36 -3.70 36.21
C LYS A 313 18.16 -2.90 37.24
N GLU A 314 17.49 -2.07 38.01
CA GLU A 314 18.07 -1.40 39.18
C GLU A 314 18.07 -2.34 40.40
N LYS A 315 19.01 -2.11 41.34
CA LYS A 315 19.22 -3.00 42.50
C LYS A 315 17.94 -3.24 43.33
N ASP A 316 17.05 -2.27 43.40
CA ASP A 316 15.85 -2.29 44.26
C ASP A 316 14.54 -2.57 43.50
N SER A 317 14.58 -2.75 42.18
CA SER A 317 13.38 -3.03 41.38
C SER A 317 13.10 -4.54 41.29
N LEU A 318 11.98 -4.97 41.87
CA LEU A 318 11.55 -6.37 41.92
C LEU A 318 11.04 -6.90 40.58
N SER A 319 10.60 -6.04 39.65
CA SER A 319 10.02 -6.46 38.36
C SER A 319 10.00 -5.36 37.30
N LYS A 320 10.12 -5.77 36.02
CA LYS A 320 9.99 -4.88 34.85
C LYS A 320 8.60 -4.20 34.82
N PRO A 321 8.52 -2.86 34.65
CA PRO A 321 7.25 -2.17 34.38
C PRO A 321 6.54 -2.71 33.13
N LYS A 322 5.21 -2.64 33.09
CA LYS A 322 4.40 -3.23 31.99
C LYS A 322 4.63 -2.54 30.64
N ASP A 323 4.91 -1.24 30.68
CA ASP A 323 5.15 -0.35 29.54
C ASP A 323 6.59 -0.41 28.99
N LYS A 324 7.50 -1.07 29.70
CA LYS A 324 8.93 -1.15 29.35
C LYS A 324 9.30 -2.48 28.70
N MET A 325 10.34 -2.46 27.87
CA MET A 325 10.96 -3.65 27.29
C MET A 325 12.28 -3.99 27.99
N THR A 326 12.63 -5.26 28.03
CA THR A 326 13.96 -5.71 28.46
C THR A 326 14.98 -5.34 27.39
N TYR A 327 16.25 -5.28 27.78
CA TYR A 327 17.35 -5.09 26.83
C TYR A 327 17.37 -6.18 25.73
N THR A 328 17.07 -7.44 26.06
CA THR A 328 16.98 -8.53 25.08
C THR A 328 15.84 -8.32 24.08
N GLU A 329 14.65 -7.91 24.54
CA GLU A 329 13.51 -7.57 23.67
C GLU A 329 13.88 -6.41 22.73
N TYR A 330 14.55 -5.38 23.23
CA TYR A 330 15.04 -4.27 22.44
C TYR A 330 16.05 -4.69 21.36
N VAL A 331 17.10 -5.43 21.74
CA VAL A 331 18.12 -5.93 20.81
C VAL A 331 17.48 -6.75 19.70
N VAL A 332 16.56 -7.65 20.05
CA VAL A 332 15.84 -8.45 19.05
C VAL A 332 15.03 -7.57 18.11
N LEU A 333 14.27 -6.61 18.61
CA LEU A 333 13.47 -5.71 17.76
C LEU A 333 14.35 -4.87 16.82
N ARG A 334 15.46 -4.30 17.33
CA ARG A 334 16.42 -3.51 16.54
C ARG A 334 17.08 -4.34 15.45
N GLU A 335 17.55 -5.54 15.77
CA GLU A 335 18.20 -6.42 14.80
C GLU A 335 17.21 -6.89 13.72
N LEU A 336 15.94 -7.11 14.06
CA LEU A 336 14.91 -7.51 13.08
C LEU A 336 14.58 -6.37 12.11
N ASN A 337 14.73 -5.11 12.55
CA ASN A 337 14.65 -3.94 11.68
C ASN A 337 15.88 -3.77 10.77
N THR A 338 17.01 -4.39 11.10
CA THR A 338 18.22 -4.35 10.25
C THR A 338 18.25 -5.51 9.25
N ASN A 339 17.95 -6.71 9.75
CA ASN A 339 17.90 -7.96 9.00
C ASN A 339 16.84 -8.89 9.58
N GLY A 340 15.63 -8.86 9.03
CA GLY A 340 14.52 -9.70 9.50
C GLY A 340 14.76 -11.22 9.41
N ASP A 341 15.74 -11.68 8.64
CA ASP A 341 16.03 -13.10 8.39
C ASP A 341 17.29 -13.59 9.13
N PHE A 342 17.73 -12.89 10.18
CA PHE A 342 18.92 -13.33 10.94
C PHE A 342 18.70 -14.66 11.70
N GLU A 343 19.82 -15.33 11.98
CA GLU A 343 19.89 -16.51 12.84
C GLU A 343 19.94 -16.11 14.32
N PHE A 344 19.03 -16.62 15.16
CA PHE A 344 18.95 -16.22 16.58
C PHE A 344 20.27 -16.46 17.34
N ALA A 345 21.01 -17.51 16.98
CA ALA A 345 22.30 -17.82 17.58
C ALA A 345 23.38 -16.76 17.28
N GLU A 346 23.31 -16.12 16.11
CA GLU A 346 24.26 -15.08 15.72
C GLU A 346 24.07 -13.82 16.56
N VAL A 347 22.82 -13.37 16.71
CA VAL A 347 22.46 -12.23 17.57
C VAL A 347 22.77 -12.55 19.03
N ALA A 348 22.46 -13.75 19.50
CA ALA A 348 22.80 -14.19 20.85
C ALA A 348 24.30 -14.06 21.13
N LYS A 349 25.16 -14.54 20.21
CA LYS A 349 26.61 -14.43 20.34
C LYS A 349 27.09 -12.98 20.30
N ARG A 350 26.56 -12.15 19.39
CA ARG A 350 27.01 -10.77 19.17
C ARG A 350 26.77 -9.88 20.39
N PHE A 351 25.68 -10.11 21.11
CA PHE A 351 25.25 -9.30 22.25
C PHE A 351 25.46 -9.98 23.61
N ASP A 352 26.20 -11.10 23.66
CA ASP A 352 26.43 -11.91 24.87
C ASP A 352 25.12 -12.32 25.59
N LEU A 353 24.16 -12.79 24.80
CA LEU A 353 22.84 -13.25 25.26
C LEU A 353 22.71 -14.77 25.11
N LYS A 354 21.79 -15.37 25.87
CA LYS A 354 21.43 -16.79 25.69
C LYS A 354 20.51 -16.97 24.48
N PRO A 355 20.76 -17.94 23.57
CA PRO A 355 19.90 -18.17 22.41
C PRO A 355 18.42 -18.39 22.75
N GLN A 356 18.12 -19.09 23.85
CA GLN A 356 16.75 -19.30 24.30
C GLN A 356 16.05 -17.98 24.65
N ASN A 357 16.79 -17.01 25.22
CA ASN A 357 16.23 -15.71 25.58
C ASN A 357 15.92 -14.87 24.32
N VAL A 358 16.77 -14.95 23.29
CA VAL A 358 16.55 -14.28 22.00
C VAL A 358 15.29 -14.82 21.33
N GLN A 359 15.14 -16.14 21.27
CA GLN A 359 13.95 -16.78 20.70
C GLN A 359 12.70 -16.43 21.52
N TYR A 360 12.77 -16.50 22.85
CA TYR A 360 11.66 -16.10 23.72
C TYR A 360 11.26 -14.63 23.50
N ALA A 361 12.23 -13.72 23.40
CA ALA A 361 11.99 -12.31 23.16
C ALA A 361 11.31 -12.07 21.81
N TYR A 362 11.72 -12.77 20.74
CA TYR A 362 11.04 -12.71 19.45
C TYR A 362 9.55 -13.07 19.57
N HIS A 363 9.22 -14.20 20.20
CA HIS A 363 7.83 -14.60 20.41
C HIS A 363 7.08 -13.64 21.33
N ALA A 364 7.72 -13.10 22.36
CA ALA A 364 7.10 -12.14 23.26
C ALA A 364 6.76 -10.82 22.53
N LEU A 365 7.69 -10.27 21.73
CA LEU A 365 7.46 -9.07 20.92
C LEU A 365 6.30 -9.23 19.94
N LYS A 366 6.17 -10.42 19.36
CA LYS A 366 5.14 -10.76 18.38
C LYS A 366 3.78 -11.05 19.03
N GLU A 367 3.74 -11.99 19.97
CA GLU A 367 2.49 -12.59 20.46
C GLU A 367 1.97 -11.92 21.74
N LYS A 368 2.88 -11.57 22.66
CA LYS A 368 2.53 -11.02 23.98
C LYS A 368 2.34 -9.51 23.95
N TYR A 369 3.31 -8.81 23.37
CA TYR A 369 3.35 -7.34 23.33
C TYR A 369 2.79 -6.77 22.03
N LYS A 370 2.79 -7.56 20.95
CA LYS A 370 2.34 -7.15 19.61
C LYS A 370 3.09 -5.97 19.02
N TYR A 371 4.27 -5.63 19.55
CA TYR A 371 5.17 -4.64 18.97
C TYR A 371 5.66 -5.05 17.58
N LEU A 372 5.75 -6.35 17.32
CA LEU A 372 6.14 -6.88 16.02
C LEU A 372 4.91 -7.47 15.31
N GLN A 373 4.43 -6.82 14.24
CA GLN A 373 3.33 -7.35 13.44
C GLN A 373 3.78 -8.54 12.58
N ARG A 374 4.94 -8.41 11.93
CA ARG A 374 5.55 -9.46 11.10
C ARG A 374 6.97 -9.11 10.69
N ILE A 375 7.67 -10.10 10.16
CA ILE A 375 8.82 -9.88 9.29
C ILE A 375 8.35 -9.98 7.84
N THR A 376 8.67 -8.96 7.06
CA THR A 376 8.19 -8.82 5.68
C THR A 376 9.34 -8.46 4.74
N LEU A 377 9.13 -8.64 3.44
CA LEU A 377 10.08 -8.25 2.42
C LEU A 377 9.87 -6.79 1.99
N THR A 378 10.94 -6.18 1.50
CA THR A 378 10.93 -4.92 0.75
C THR A 378 11.84 -5.05 -0.47
N MET A 379 11.35 -4.65 -1.65
CA MET A 379 12.08 -4.65 -2.93
C MET A 379 12.77 -3.31 -3.17
N ASN A 380 14.06 -3.20 -2.87
CA ASN A 380 14.78 -1.91 -3.02
C ASN A 380 15.14 -1.56 -4.49
N LYS A 381 15.02 -2.52 -5.41
CA LYS A 381 15.26 -2.34 -6.85
C LYS A 381 14.01 -2.66 -7.67
N ALA A 382 12.84 -2.32 -7.14
CA ALA A 382 11.60 -2.40 -7.90
C ALA A 382 11.72 -1.57 -9.21
N PRO A 383 11.19 -2.04 -10.34
CA PRO A 383 11.32 -1.35 -11.63
C PRO A 383 10.36 -0.16 -11.70
N LEU A 384 10.71 0.92 -11.00
CA LEU A 384 9.93 2.15 -10.89
C LEU A 384 10.56 3.27 -11.73
N ARG A 385 9.71 4.20 -12.18
CA ARG A 385 10.14 5.51 -12.69
C ARG A 385 10.21 6.54 -11.58
N TYR A 386 9.19 6.60 -10.72
CA TYR A 386 9.09 7.49 -9.57
C TYR A 386 7.93 7.04 -8.66
N ASP A 387 7.80 7.64 -7.49
CA ASP A 387 6.57 7.54 -6.68
C ASP A 387 5.72 8.80 -6.84
N ALA A 388 4.41 8.63 -6.99
CA ALA A 388 3.45 9.72 -6.89
C ALA A 388 2.79 9.70 -5.51
N VAL A 389 2.53 10.87 -4.95
CA VAL A 389 1.66 11.01 -3.78
C VAL A 389 0.35 11.59 -4.26
N ILE A 390 -0.74 10.84 -4.12
CA ILE A 390 -2.08 11.28 -4.44
C ILE A 390 -2.78 11.67 -3.14
N PHE A 391 -3.26 12.90 -3.09
CA PHE A 391 -4.14 13.41 -2.04
C PHE A 391 -5.59 13.31 -2.53
N MET A 392 -6.43 12.65 -1.76
CA MET A 392 -7.87 12.63 -1.97
C MET A 392 -8.54 13.34 -0.81
N GLU A 393 -9.12 14.51 -1.06
CA GLU A 393 -9.89 15.28 -0.09
C GLU A 393 -11.38 14.95 -0.25
N VAL A 394 -12.09 14.74 0.85
CA VAL A 394 -13.54 14.54 0.86
C VAL A 394 -14.22 15.89 1.06
N ILE A 395 -14.83 16.42 0.00
CA ILE A 395 -15.52 17.72 -0.02
C ILE A 395 -17.05 17.60 0.12
N ASP A 396 -17.62 16.44 -0.19
CA ASP A 396 -19.03 16.12 0.00
C ASP A 396 -19.15 14.72 0.61
N MET A 397 -19.36 14.68 1.92
CA MET A 397 -19.43 13.45 2.69
C MET A 397 -20.62 12.56 2.28
N SER A 398 -21.74 13.14 1.89
CA SER A 398 -22.93 12.35 1.50
C SER A 398 -22.66 11.61 0.20
N ALA A 399 -22.17 12.32 -0.82
CA ALA A 399 -21.84 11.71 -2.11
C ALA A 399 -20.67 10.71 -1.99
N PHE A 400 -19.72 10.99 -1.09
CA PHE A 400 -18.63 10.08 -0.80
C PHE A 400 -19.13 8.77 -0.21
N LEU A 401 -19.99 8.81 0.81
CA LEU A 401 -20.53 7.60 1.45
C LEU A 401 -21.24 6.67 0.46
N ASP A 402 -21.99 7.22 -0.51
CA ASP A 402 -22.67 6.44 -1.55
C ASP A 402 -21.72 5.61 -2.43
N THR A 403 -20.48 6.07 -2.56
CA THR A 403 -19.48 5.50 -3.48
C THR A 403 -18.20 5.03 -2.79
N ARG A 404 -18.15 5.10 -1.46
CA ARG A 404 -17.00 4.71 -0.63
C ARG A 404 -16.55 3.27 -0.87
N LYS A 405 -17.48 2.35 -1.17
CA LYS A 405 -17.15 0.96 -1.52
C LYS A 405 -16.25 0.87 -2.77
N ASN A 406 -16.37 1.80 -3.72
CA ASN A 406 -15.56 1.81 -4.93
C ASN A 406 -14.12 2.21 -4.63
N LEU A 407 -13.92 3.12 -3.66
CA LEU A 407 -12.58 3.44 -3.16
C LEU A 407 -11.92 2.19 -2.57
N LEU A 408 -12.65 1.43 -1.76
CA LEU A 408 -12.15 0.17 -1.20
C LEU A 408 -11.75 -0.80 -2.32
N LEU A 409 -12.62 -1.01 -3.31
CA LEU A 409 -12.35 -1.87 -4.49
C LEU A 409 -11.10 -1.42 -5.25
N ASN A 410 -10.90 -0.11 -5.41
CA ASN A 410 -9.72 0.45 -6.05
C ASN A 410 -8.45 0.20 -5.24
N VAL A 411 -8.50 0.34 -3.91
CA VAL A 411 -7.37 0.09 -3.01
C VAL A 411 -6.93 -1.35 -3.16
N ILE A 412 -7.84 -2.29 -2.93
CA ILE A 412 -7.57 -3.74 -2.87
C ILE A 412 -7.25 -4.38 -4.23
N GLU A 413 -7.25 -3.63 -5.31
CA GLU A 413 -6.85 -4.10 -6.63
C GLU A 413 -5.37 -4.55 -6.63
N GLU A 414 -5.12 -5.76 -7.11
CA GLU A 414 -3.75 -6.29 -7.15
C GLU A 414 -2.99 -5.72 -8.35
N ALA A 415 -1.76 -5.28 -8.11
CA ALA A 415 -0.80 -4.99 -9.15
C ALA A 415 0.42 -5.90 -8.98
N TYR A 416 1.09 -6.19 -10.10
CA TYR A 416 2.22 -7.11 -10.18
C TYR A 416 3.40 -6.43 -10.87
N PRO A 417 4.65 -6.62 -10.42
CA PRO A 417 5.10 -7.48 -9.31
C PRO A 417 5.11 -6.78 -7.94
N ILE A 418 4.52 -5.59 -7.84
CA ILE A 418 4.41 -4.78 -6.62
C ILE A 418 2.98 -4.30 -6.49
N ASN A 419 2.53 -4.07 -5.25
CA ASN A 419 1.19 -3.56 -4.99
C ASN A 419 0.94 -2.23 -5.69
N LYS A 420 -0.34 -1.95 -5.98
CA LYS A 420 -0.79 -0.71 -6.61
C LYS A 420 -0.40 0.52 -5.80
N TYR A 421 -0.43 0.38 -4.48
CA TYR A 421 -0.03 1.40 -3.51
C TYR A 421 1.11 0.87 -2.65
N ALA A 422 2.15 1.70 -2.45
CA ALA A 422 3.22 1.43 -1.49
C ALA A 422 2.80 1.82 -0.07
N LEU A 423 1.97 2.85 0.05
CA LEU A 423 1.44 3.35 1.31
C LEU A 423 0.01 3.90 1.10
N VAL A 424 -0.90 3.63 2.02
CA VAL A 424 -2.26 4.18 2.04
C VAL A 424 -2.66 4.50 3.47
N GLY A 425 -3.23 5.67 3.68
CA GLY A 425 -3.79 6.01 4.99
C GLY A 425 -4.66 7.24 4.98
N ASP A 426 -5.45 7.37 6.04
CA ASP A 426 -6.38 8.47 6.24
C ASP A 426 -5.64 9.68 6.83
N ILE A 427 -6.08 10.86 6.43
CA ILE A 427 -5.60 12.16 6.93
C ILE A 427 -6.78 13.00 7.42
N THR A 428 -6.51 13.87 8.40
CA THR A 428 -7.55 14.65 9.08
C THR A 428 -7.62 16.12 8.66
N SER A 429 -6.61 16.64 7.97
CA SER A 429 -6.55 18.06 7.56
C SER A 429 -5.84 18.26 6.21
N PRO A 430 -6.57 18.23 5.07
CA PRO A 430 -8.03 18.12 5.01
C PRO A 430 -8.49 16.68 5.26
N TYR A 431 -9.78 16.49 5.56
CA TYR A 431 -10.33 15.15 5.78
C TYR A 431 -10.31 14.36 4.48
N GLY A 432 -9.57 13.24 4.46
CA GLY A 432 -9.22 12.60 3.21
C GLY A 432 -8.32 11.38 3.36
N ALA A 433 -7.73 10.95 2.25
CA ALA A 433 -6.74 9.88 2.23
C ALA A 433 -5.50 10.30 1.42
N ILE A 434 -4.36 9.73 1.76
CA ILE A 434 -3.13 9.82 0.99
C ILE A 434 -2.76 8.43 0.49
N PHE A 435 -2.33 8.40 -0.78
CA PHE A 435 -1.81 7.21 -1.44
C PHE A 435 -0.40 7.51 -1.95
N ILE A 436 0.58 6.69 -1.58
CA ILE A 436 1.87 6.68 -2.28
C ILE A 436 1.82 5.56 -3.31
N VAL A 437 1.98 5.94 -4.58
CA VAL A 437 1.80 5.10 -5.74
C VAL A 437 3.14 4.87 -6.44
N PRO A 438 3.65 3.63 -6.49
CA PRO A 438 4.83 3.30 -7.28
C PRO A 438 4.52 3.35 -8.78
N ILE A 439 4.99 4.40 -9.46
CA ILE A 439 4.75 4.62 -10.88
C ILE A 439 5.78 3.87 -11.73
N ARG A 440 5.29 2.98 -12.59
CA ARG A 440 6.13 2.16 -13.50
C ARG A 440 6.15 2.68 -14.94
N PHE A 441 5.14 3.45 -15.31
CA PHE A 441 4.98 4.11 -16.61
C PHE A 441 4.16 5.38 -16.40
N ASP A 442 4.47 6.43 -17.16
CA ASP A 442 4.04 7.80 -16.84
C ASP A 442 2.51 7.96 -16.79
N GLU A 443 1.77 7.21 -17.62
CA GLU A 443 0.31 7.33 -17.67
C GLU A 443 -0.41 6.73 -16.44
N LEU A 444 0.30 5.98 -15.60
CA LEU A 444 -0.31 5.28 -14.47
C LEU A 444 -0.86 6.24 -13.41
N ALA A 445 -0.15 7.35 -13.15
CA ALA A 445 -0.57 8.32 -12.15
C ALA A 445 -1.91 8.96 -12.54
N ASP A 446 -2.02 9.44 -13.78
CA ASP A 446 -3.26 10.02 -14.31
C ASP A 446 -4.38 8.97 -14.42
N ALA A 447 -4.07 7.73 -14.81
CA ALA A 447 -5.04 6.65 -14.85
C ALA A 447 -5.65 6.39 -13.47
N ILE A 448 -4.84 6.33 -12.40
CA ILE A 448 -5.31 6.12 -11.03
C ILE A 448 -6.15 7.30 -10.55
N LYS A 449 -5.71 8.54 -10.78
CA LYS A 449 -6.49 9.74 -10.42
C LYS A 449 -7.84 9.77 -11.13
N ASN A 450 -7.85 9.51 -12.44
CA ASN A 450 -9.07 9.50 -13.23
C ASN A 450 -10.02 8.37 -12.79
N ASP A 451 -9.48 7.21 -12.42
CA ASP A 451 -10.27 6.11 -11.89
C ASP A 451 -10.92 6.46 -10.54
N LEU A 452 -10.18 7.11 -9.64
CA LEU A 452 -10.72 7.62 -8.37
C LEU A 452 -11.86 8.61 -8.62
N VAL A 453 -11.64 9.64 -9.44
CA VAL A 453 -12.64 10.67 -9.73
C VAL A 453 -13.87 10.12 -10.48
N ALA A 454 -13.68 9.09 -11.31
CA ALA A 454 -14.78 8.46 -12.04
C ALA A 454 -15.69 7.61 -11.13
N HIS A 455 -15.12 6.95 -10.12
CA HIS A 455 -15.83 5.94 -9.33
C HIS A 455 -16.12 6.36 -7.89
N VAL A 456 -15.47 7.40 -7.37
CA VAL A 456 -15.67 7.93 -6.02
C VAL A 456 -16.15 9.38 -6.15
N ARG A 457 -17.35 9.66 -5.65
CA ARG A 457 -17.99 10.98 -5.71
C ARG A 457 -17.67 11.78 -4.45
N GLY A 458 -17.87 13.09 -4.52
CA GLY A 458 -17.68 13.98 -3.38
C GLY A 458 -16.23 14.16 -2.95
N ILE A 459 -15.29 13.90 -3.86
CA ILE A 459 -13.85 14.03 -3.62
C ILE A 459 -13.19 15.03 -4.57
N GLU A 460 -12.09 15.61 -4.12
CA GLU A 460 -11.09 16.27 -4.96
C GLU A 460 -9.77 15.52 -4.88
N VAL A 461 -9.07 15.42 -6.02
CA VAL A 461 -7.82 14.68 -6.12
C VAL A 461 -6.73 15.58 -6.63
N ASN A 462 -5.62 15.61 -5.89
CA ASN A 462 -4.39 16.32 -6.27
C ASN A 462 -3.20 15.37 -6.14
N ASP A 463 -2.08 15.69 -6.78
CA ASP A 463 -0.88 14.88 -6.69
C ASP A 463 0.42 15.69 -6.66
N LEU A 464 1.47 15.02 -6.19
CA LEU A 464 2.84 15.44 -6.35
C LEU A 464 3.71 14.23 -6.67
N ILE A 465 4.92 14.49 -7.15
CA ILE A 465 5.91 13.47 -7.49
C ILE A 465 7.00 13.49 -6.43
N ILE A 466 7.35 12.33 -5.89
CA ILE A 466 8.57 12.14 -5.10
C ILE A 466 9.74 12.09 -6.08
N THR A 467 10.66 13.06 -5.96
CA THR A 467 11.84 13.14 -6.81
C THR A 467 13.00 12.37 -6.24
N GLN A 468 13.24 12.48 -4.93
CA GLN A 468 14.34 11.77 -4.27
C GLN A 468 14.04 11.54 -2.79
N VAL A 469 14.23 10.30 -2.33
CA VAL A 469 14.24 9.99 -0.89
C VAL A 469 15.58 10.43 -0.31
N ILE A 470 15.53 11.41 0.60
CA ILE A 470 16.72 11.98 1.24
C ILE A 470 17.09 11.22 2.52
N VAL A 471 16.12 10.74 3.32
CA VAL A 471 16.39 9.86 4.46
C VAL A 471 15.32 8.78 4.53
N GLY A 472 15.66 7.66 5.15
CA GLY A 472 14.76 6.51 5.24
C GLY A 472 14.66 5.75 3.92
N ARG A 473 13.54 5.05 3.75
CA ARG A 473 13.27 4.23 2.56
C ARG A 473 11.78 3.98 2.37
N MET A 474 11.40 3.70 1.13
CA MET A 474 10.05 3.24 0.78
C MET A 474 9.96 1.72 0.84
N CYS A 475 8.79 1.20 1.21
CA CYS A 475 8.51 -0.24 1.13
C CYS A 475 7.74 -0.57 -0.15
N TYR A 476 8.36 -1.36 -1.03
CA TYR A 476 7.67 -2.00 -2.15
C TYR A 476 7.61 -3.50 -1.93
N ARG A 477 6.42 -4.08 -1.99
CA ARG A 477 6.20 -5.52 -1.79
C ARG A 477 5.04 -6.01 -2.64
N PHE A 478 4.82 -7.32 -2.65
CA PHE A 478 3.66 -7.94 -3.30
C PHE A 478 2.82 -8.67 -2.25
N PHE A 479 1.77 -8.00 -1.79
CA PHE A 479 1.04 -8.38 -0.59
C PHE A 479 -0.48 -8.31 -0.85
N ARG A 480 -1.22 -9.36 -0.46
CA ARG A 480 -2.68 -9.39 -0.62
C ARG A 480 -3.39 -8.45 0.35
N GLN A 481 -3.84 -7.32 -0.17
CA GLN A 481 -4.46 -6.24 0.61
C GLN A 481 -5.64 -6.69 1.49
N TYR A 482 -6.50 -7.58 0.98
CA TYR A 482 -7.66 -8.12 1.70
C TYR A 482 -7.29 -8.93 2.95
N VAL A 483 -6.13 -9.60 2.94
CA VAL A 483 -5.64 -10.40 4.07
C VAL A 483 -5.11 -9.47 5.17
N PHE A 484 -4.50 -8.32 4.83
CA PHE A 484 -4.08 -7.34 5.84
C PHE A 484 -5.26 -6.70 6.54
N ALA A 485 -6.26 -6.29 5.77
CA ALA A 485 -7.48 -5.72 6.30
C ALA A 485 -8.18 -6.74 7.24
N ALA A 486 -8.08 -8.05 6.96
CA ALA A 486 -8.48 -9.17 7.83
C ALA A 486 -7.79 -9.22 9.18
N ILE A 487 -6.47 -9.04 9.16
CA ILE A 487 -5.63 -9.17 10.34
C ILE A 487 -5.81 -7.95 11.25
N GLN A 488 -5.82 -6.74 10.68
CA GLN A 488 -5.99 -5.49 11.45
C GLN A 488 -7.34 -5.40 12.16
N ALA A 489 -8.34 -6.15 11.71
CA ALA A 489 -9.68 -6.07 12.26
C ALA A 489 -10.14 -7.23 13.12
N SER A 490 -9.62 -8.42 12.87
CA SER A 490 -9.82 -9.55 13.78
C SER A 490 -8.99 -9.41 15.06
N GLY A 491 -7.96 -8.56 15.07
CA GLY A 491 -6.99 -8.47 16.17
C GLY A 491 -6.22 -9.78 16.39
N ARG A 492 -6.28 -10.70 15.40
CA ARG A 492 -5.69 -12.04 15.43
C ARG A 492 -4.60 -12.17 14.38
N GLU A 493 -3.58 -12.96 14.70
CA GLU A 493 -2.51 -13.33 13.77
C GLU A 493 -3.01 -14.22 12.63
N ILE A 494 -2.27 -14.16 11.52
CA ILE A 494 -2.26 -15.17 10.46
C ILE A 494 -1.83 -16.52 11.09
N GLN A 495 -2.73 -17.49 11.19
CA GLN A 495 -2.35 -18.87 11.45
C GLN A 495 -1.92 -19.55 10.14
N ASP A 496 -1.14 -20.63 10.21
CA ASP A 496 -0.78 -21.47 9.04
C ASP A 496 -1.99 -21.99 8.24
N LYS A 497 -3.19 -21.92 8.83
CA LYS A 497 -4.46 -22.32 8.21
C LYS A 497 -5.18 -21.17 7.48
N ASP A 498 -4.71 -19.94 7.66
CA ASP A 498 -5.29 -18.69 7.15
C ASP A 498 -4.54 -18.16 5.89
N LEU A 499 -3.50 -18.89 5.46
CA LEU A 499 -2.67 -18.70 4.26
C LEU A 499 -3.08 -19.69 3.16
#